data_AF-A0A2K0XLG7-F1
#
_entry.id   AF-A0A2K0XLG7-F1
#
_cell.length_a   1.000
_cell.length_b   1.000
_cell.length_c   1.000
_cell.angle_alpha   90.00
_cell.angle_beta   90.00
_cell.angle_gamma   90.00
#
_symmetry.space_group_name_H-M   'P 1'
#
loop_
_entity.id
_entity.type
_entity.pdbx_description
1 polymer ?
#
loop_
_entity_poly.entity_id
_entity_poly.type
_entity_poly.pdbx_seq_one_letter_code
_entity_poly.pdbx_strand_id
1 'polypeptide(L)'
;MFHKKSILLLNIMVSFTFLMAQTQKGKATFYSKRSTGARTASGERVHHDSMTCAHRTYPFGTLLRVTNPRNKKDVIVKVTDRGPFVRGRIIDLSYGAAKELDIIGQGVAMVTVQRIDSADIIRVPYRSKDKREFPELEFGISSGKDSFIDAWTRQQSINASKTKSQLTKQRNQSAIEDKKKQKQPSNTKIKKK
;
A
#
# COMPACT_ATOMS: atom_id res chain seq x y z
N MET A 1 38.04 -35.05 -35.82
CA MET A 1 37.80 -33.60 -35.95
C MET A 1 36.56 -33.07 -35.20
N PHE A 2 35.72 -33.95 -34.61
CA PHE A 2 34.47 -33.55 -33.93
C PHE A 2 34.64 -33.08 -32.47
N HIS A 3 35.61 -33.63 -31.74
CA HIS A 3 35.85 -33.30 -30.33
C HIS A 3 36.25 -31.84 -30.08
N LYS A 4 37.04 -31.23 -30.99
CA LYS A 4 37.51 -29.84 -30.86
C LYS A 4 36.38 -28.81 -31.05
N LYS A 5 35.39 -29.11 -31.90
CA LYS A 5 34.21 -28.25 -32.11
C LYS A 5 33.21 -28.33 -30.95
N SER A 6 33.11 -29.51 -30.32
CA SER A 6 32.25 -29.72 -29.14
C SER A 6 32.78 -29.01 -27.89
N ILE A 7 34.10 -29.03 -27.69
CA ILE A 7 34.77 -28.29 -26.58
C ILE A 7 34.59 -26.77 -26.75
N LEU A 8 34.63 -26.26 -27.98
CA LEU A 8 34.42 -24.83 -28.26
C LEU A 8 32.97 -24.40 -27.94
N LEU A 9 31.97 -25.20 -28.30
CA LEU A 9 30.55 -24.94 -27.98
C LEU A 9 30.27 -25.01 -26.47
N LEU A 10 30.92 -25.94 -25.77
CA LEU A 10 30.81 -26.06 -24.31
C LEU A 10 31.39 -24.82 -23.59
N ASN A 11 32.52 -24.29 -24.06
CA ASN A 11 33.11 -23.06 -23.50
C ASN A 11 32.24 -21.81 -23.76
N ILE A 12 31.55 -21.73 -24.90
CA ILE A 12 30.62 -20.63 -25.22
C ILE A 12 29.37 -20.69 -24.31
N MET A 13 28.85 -21.89 -24.03
CA MET A 13 27.71 -22.07 -23.12
C MET A 13 28.05 -21.75 -21.66
N VAL A 14 29.24 -22.12 -21.17
CA VAL A 14 29.69 -21.80 -19.80
C VAL A 14 29.98 -20.31 -19.61
N SER A 15 30.33 -19.59 -20.69
CA SER A 15 30.58 -18.14 -20.64
C SER A 15 29.30 -17.29 -20.62
N PHE A 16 28.14 -17.88 -20.95
CA PHE A 16 26.85 -17.17 -21.03
C PHE A 16 26.07 -17.17 -19.70
N THR A 17 26.48 -17.96 -18.71
CA THR A 17 25.77 -18.15 -17.44
C THR A 17 26.39 -17.38 -16.28
N PHE A 18 26.58 -16.07 -16.40
CA PHE A 18 26.85 -15.21 -15.24
C PHE A 18 25.57 -14.55 -14.72
N LEU A 19 24.58 -15.37 -14.35
CA LEU A 19 23.38 -14.90 -13.64
C LEU A 19 23.61 -15.01 -12.13
N MET A 20 24.58 -14.25 -11.63
CA MET A 20 24.77 -14.14 -10.19
C MET A 20 23.75 -13.14 -9.64
N ALA A 21 22.96 -13.56 -8.68
CA ALA A 21 22.29 -12.70 -7.72
C ALA A 21 23.36 -11.89 -6.96
N GLN A 22 23.88 -10.83 -7.60
CA GLN A 22 24.99 -10.07 -7.07
C GLN A 22 24.51 -9.24 -5.90
N THR A 23 24.93 -9.65 -4.71
CA THR A 23 24.94 -8.79 -3.54
C THR A 23 26.09 -7.80 -3.70
N GLN A 24 25.78 -6.51 -3.83
CA GLN A 24 26.79 -5.47 -3.99
C GLN A 24 27.00 -4.73 -2.67
N LYS A 25 28.26 -4.44 -2.31
CA LYS A 25 28.60 -3.64 -1.12
C LYS A 25 29.27 -2.33 -1.55
N GLY A 26 28.94 -1.24 -0.87
CA GLY A 26 29.51 0.07 -1.20
C GLY A 26 28.83 1.22 -0.48
N LYS A 27 29.20 2.46 -0.82
CA LYS A 27 28.63 3.65 -0.19
C LYS A 27 27.26 3.99 -0.80
N ALA A 28 26.29 4.26 0.06
CA ALA A 28 25.03 4.90 -0.27
C ALA A 28 25.07 6.38 0.09
N THR A 29 24.41 7.20 -0.72
CA THR A 29 24.02 8.56 -0.34
C THR A 29 22.55 8.79 -0.64
N PHE A 30 22.06 10.02 -0.53
CA PHE A 30 20.68 10.34 -0.86
C PHE A 30 20.54 11.73 -1.46
N TYR A 31 19.50 11.94 -2.26
CA TYR A 31 19.18 13.24 -2.82
C TYR A 31 18.43 14.13 -1.81
N SER A 32 18.68 15.44 -1.90
CA SER A 32 18.03 16.43 -1.03
C SER A 32 16.53 16.51 -1.28
N LYS A 33 15.73 16.97 -0.30
CA LYS A 33 14.29 17.19 -0.47
C LYS A 33 13.93 18.11 -1.65
N ARG A 34 14.84 19.03 -2.00
CA ARG A 34 14.67 19.99 -3.10
C ARG A 34 14.63 19.33 -4.48
N SER A 35 15.07 18.07 -4.60
CA SER A 35 14.97 17.33 -5.87
C SER A 35 13.54 16.95 -6.22
N THR A 36 12.57 17.08 -5.30
CA THR A 36 11.16 16.79 -5.54
C THR A 36 10.66 17.50 -6.80
N GLY A 37 10.04 16.75 -7.70
CA GLY A 37 9.55 17.21 -8.98
C GLY A 37 10.56 17.12 -10.12
N ALA A 38 11.85 16.88 -9.87
CA ALA A 38 12.83 16.66 -10.94
C ALA A 38 12.50 15.40 -11.75
N ARG A 39 12.77 15.41 -13.06
CA ARG A 39 12.64 14.21 -13.90
C ARG A 39 13.83 13.28 -13.67
N THR A 40 13.56 12.00 -13.44
CA THR A 40 14.58 10.94 -13.36
C THR A 40 14.86 10.37 -14.74
N ALA A 41 15.91 9.55 -14.86
CA ALA A 41 16.24 8.84 -16.10
C ALA A 41 15.17 7.82 -16.54
N SER A 42 14.29 7.35 -15.65
CA SER A 42 13.10 6.56 -16.05
C SER A 42 11.99 7.40 -16.69
N GLY A 43 12.08 8.74 -16.63
CA GLY A 43 11.06 9.67 -17.09
C GLY A 43 10.01 10.03 -16.03
N GLU A 44 9.96 9.31 -14.90
CA GLU A 44 9.10 9.64 -13.76
C GLU A 44 9.60 10.92 -13.06
N ARG A 45 8.72 11.63 -12.35
CA ARG A 45 9.14 12.72 -11.45
C ARG A 45 9.48 12.14 -10.09
N VAL A 46 10.64 12.49 -9.54
CA VAL A 46 11.04 12.06 -8.21
C VAL A 46 10.23 12.80 -7.15
N HIS A 47 9.82 12.10 -6.09
CA HIS A 47 9.31 12.72 -4.87
C HIS A 47 10.20 12.31 -3.71
N HIS A 48 10.51 13.25 -2.80
CA HIS A 48 11.47 12.99 -1.73
C HIS A 48 11.02 11.88 -0.78
N ASP A 49 9.71 11.73 -0.55
CA ASP A 49 9.14 10.67 0.30
C ASP A 49 8.95 9.33 -0.42
N SER A 50 9.26 9.22 -1.71
CA SER A 50 9.16 7.94 -2.44
C SER A 50 10.18 6.93 -1.94
N MET A 51 9.92 5.63 -2.18
CA MET A 51 10.88 4.54 -1.96
C MET A 51 11.61 4.17 -3.24
N THR A 52 12.48 5.08 -3.67
CA THR A 52 13.19 4.98 -4.96
C THR A 52 14.68 5.22 -4.82
N CYS A 53 15.45 4.81 -5.82
CA CYS A 53 16.89 5.02 -5.88
C CYS A 53 17.41 5.22 -7.30
N ALA A 54 18.61 5.78 -7.40
CA ALA A 54 19.44 5.80 -8.58
C ALA A 54 20.46 4.65 -8.53
N HIS A 55 20.55 3.89 -9.63
CA HIS A 55 21.54 2.82 -9.77
C HIS A 55 22.11 2.75 -11.19
N ARG A 56 23.37 2.32 -11.32
CA ARG A 56 24.13 2.37 -12.58
C ARG A 56 23.65 1.37 -13.61
N THR A 57 23.43 0.11 -13.19
CA THR A 57 23.25 -1.03 -14.12
C THR A 57 21.91 -1.72 -14.03
N TYR A 58 21.34 -1.89 -12.83
CA TYR A 58 20.02 -2.51 -12.68
C TYR A 58 18.94 -1.85 -13.57
N PRO A 59 18.07 -2.64 -14.24
CA PRO A 59 16.96 -2.12 -15.02
C PRO A 59 16.03 -1.22 -14.19
N PHE A 60 15.37 -0.26 -14.83
CA PHE A 60 14.35 0.53 -14.15
C PHE A 60 13.18 -0.37 -13.71
N GLY A 61 12.59 -0.05 -12.56
CA GLY A 61 11.55 -0.88 -11.93
C GLY A 61 12.08 -2.04 -11.08
N THR A 62 13.38 -2.37 -11.16
CA THR A 62 13.98 -3.39 -10.29
C THR A 62 13.82 -2.99 -8.82
N LEU A 63 13.45 -3.95 -7.97
CA LEU A 63 13.36 -3.77 -6.53
C LEU A 63 14.66 -4.23 -5.87
N LEU A 64 15.21 -3.39 -5.00
CA LEU A 64 16.46 -3.64 -4.30
C LEU A 64 16.23 -3.56 -2.80
N ARG A 65 16.70 -4.56 -2.06
CA ARG A 65 16.88 -4.48 -0.61
C ARG A 65 18.19 -3.75 -0.36
N VAL A 66 18.14 -2.68 0.41
CA VAL A 66 19.31 -1.92 0.83
C VAL A 66 19.41 -2.05 2.33
N THR A 67 20.46 -2.71 2.79
CA THR A 67 20.69 -2.98 4.21
C THR A 67 21.87 -2.15 4.70
N ASN A 68 21.69 -1.44 5.81
CA ASN A 68 22.77 -0.80 6.53
C ASN A 68 23.30 -1.77 7.60
N PRO A 69 24.48 -2.39 7.40
CA PRO A 69 25.01 -3.38 8.33
C PRO A 69 25.34 -2.80 9.71
N ARG A 70 25.50 -1.48 9.86
CA ARG A 70 25.81 -0.83 11.14
C ARG A 70 24.62 -0.87 12.10
N ASN A 71 23.42 -0.54 11.62
CA ASN A 71 22.20 -0.49 12.46
C ASN A 71 21.23 -1.65 12.19
N LYS A 72 21.59 -2.54 11.25
CA LYS A 72 20.79 -3.70 10.80
C LYS A 72 19.43 -3.35 10.20
N LYS A 73 19.16 -2.08 9.89
CA LYS A 73 17.94 -1.66 9.20
C LYS A 73 18.10 -1.94 7.70
N ASP A 74 16.98 -2.27 7.06
CA ASP A 74 16.89 -2.40 5.61
C ASP A 74 15.66 -1.70 5.06
N VAL A 75 15.73 -1.35 3.79
CA VAL A 75 14.64 -0.71 3.05
C VAL A 75 14.56 -1.32 1.65
N ILE A 76 13.35 -1.44 1.11
CA ILE A 76 13.13 -1.87 -0.26
C ILE A 76 12.89 -0.63 -1.12
N VAL A 77 13.66 -0.50 -2.20
CA VAL A 77 13.58 0.65 -3.11
C VAL A 77 13.45 0.22 -4.57
N LYS A 78 12.69 1.00 -5.34
CA LYS A 78 12.57 0.84 -6.80
C LYS A 78 13.66 1.64 -7.52
N VAL A 79 14.32 1.03 -8.51
CA VAL A 79 15.28 1.74 -9.37
C VAL A 79 14.52 2.64 -10.35
N THR A 80 14.68 3.95 -10.23
CA THR A 80 13.99 4.95 -11.10
C THR A 80 14.96 5.91 -11.79
N ASP A 81 16.23 5.88 -11.43
CA ASP A 81 17.19 6.84 -11.94
C ASP A 81 18.58 6.22 -12.18
N ARG A 82 19.47 6.97 -12.83
CA ARG A 82 20.84 6.55 -13.17
C ARG A 82 21.88 7.29 -12.33
N GLY A 83 22.99 6.59 -12.10
CA GLY A 83 24.05 7.02 -11.18
C GLY A 83 24.13 6.07 -9.98
N PRO A 84 24.85 6.43 -8.91
CA PRO A 84 25.76 7.57 -8.82
C PRO A 84 26.96 7.45 -9.76
N PHE A 85 27.40 8.59 -10.31
CA PHE A 85 28.57 8.65 -11.20
C PHE A 85 29.89 8.92 -10.46
N VAL A 86 29.80 9.34 -9.20
CA VAL A 86 30.97 9.57 -8.35
C VAL A 86 31.56 8.25 -7.87
N ARG A 87 32.88 8.14 -7.93
CA ARG A 87 33.63 6.94 -7.59
C ARG A 87 33.37 6.52 -6.14
N GLY A 88 33.17 5.22 -5.91
CA GLY A 88 32.98 4.62 -4.59
C GLY A 88 31.55 4.67 -4.05
N ARG A 89 30.61 5.37 -4.69
CA ARG A 89 29.17 5.27 -4.41
C ARG A 89 28.52 4.25 -5.33
N ILE A 90 27.61 3.46 -4.78
CA ILE A 90 26.92 2.40 -5.54
C ILE A 90 25.44 2.68 -5.71
N ILE A 91 24.85 3.49 -4.84
CA ILE A 91 23.41 3.79 -4.85
C ILE A 91 23.14 5.17 -4.25
N ASP A 92 22.24 5.94 -4.87
CA ASP A 92 21.71 7.18 -4.32
C ASP A 92 20.22 7.00 -4.00
N LEU A 93 19.87 7.09 -2.73
CA LEU A 93 18.53 6.86 -2.20
C LEU A 93 17.68 8.13 -2.22
N SER A 94 16.37 7.92 -2.19
CA SER A 94 15.40 8.94 -1.79
C SER A 94 15.59 9.39 -0.37
N TYR A 95 15.15 10.61 -0.08
CA TYR A 95 15.15 11.14 1.27
C TYR A 95 14.32 10.23 2.21
N GLY A 96 13.15 9.78 1.75
CA GLY A 96 12.29 8.83 2.47
C GLY A 96 13.02 7.52 2.77
N ALA A 97 13.59 6.87 1.75
CA ALA A 97 14.35 5.64 1.94
C ALA A 97 15.57 5.81 2.86
N ALA A 98 16.30 6.92 2.74
CA ALA A 98 17.44 7.22 3.60
C ALA A 98 17.04 7.53 5.04
N LYS A 99 15.85 8.10 5.25
CA LYS A 99 15.25 8.32 6.57
C LYS A 99 14.90 6.99 7.23
N GLU A 100 14.27 6.06 6.51
CA GLU A 100 13.96 4.72 7.05
C GLU A 100 15.21 3.89 7.32
N LEU A 101 16.21 3.98 6.43
CA LEU A 101 17.51 3.33 6.61
C LEU A 101 18.37 3.99 7.71
N ASP A 102 17.93 5.15 8.20
CA ASP A 102 18.54 5.91 9.30
C ASP A 102 20.00 6.32 9.01
N ILE A 103 20.18 6.94 7.83
CA ILE A 103 21.47 7.46 7.36
C ILE A 103 21.47 8.99 7.16
N ILE A 104 20.35 9.67 7.44
CA ILE A 104 20.20 11.13 7.23
C ILE A 104 21.27 11.92 7.98
N GLY A 105 21.50 11.60 9.26
CA GLY A 105 22.51 12.29 10.07
C GLY A 105 23.95 12.02 9.62
N GLN A 106 24.20 10.88 8.97
CA GLN A 106 25.53 10.50 8.48
C GLN A 106 25.83 11.10 7.10
N GLY A 107 24.79 11.36 6.29
CA GLY A 107 24.91 11.78 4.88
C GLY A 107 25.30 10.63 3.95
N VAL A 108 26.33 9.86 4.33
CA VAL A 108 26.89 8.74 3.58
C VAL A 108 27.03 7.53 4.49
N ALA A 109 26.58 6.35 4.03
CA ALA A 109 26.69 5.12 4.80
C ALA A 109 27.18 3.95 3.93
N MET A 110 27.89 3.00 4.54
CA MET A 110 28.15 1.72 3.88
C MET A 110 26.88 0.89 3.88
N VAL A 111 26.52 0.30 2.74
CA VAL A 111 25.33 -0.54 2.59
C VAL A 111 25.63 -1.81 1.82
N THR A 112 24.74 -2.78 1.98
CA THR A 112 24.65 -3.97 1.13
C THR A 112 23.38 -3.86 0.30
N VAL A 113 23.49 -4.03 -1.01
CA VAL A 113 22.40 -3.94 -1.98
C VAL A 113 22.16 -5.32 -2.58
N GLN A 114 20.92 -5.78 -2.55
CA GLN A 114 20.51 -7.07 -3.08
C GLN A 114 19.28 -6.87 -3.97
N ARG A 115 19.30 -7.47 -5.16
CA ARG A 115 18.09 -7.55 -5.97
C ARG A 115 17.08 -8.49 -5.30
N ILE A 116 15.85 -8.03 -5.22
CA ILE A 116 14.71 -8.83 -4.75
C ILE A 116 13.82 -9.11 -5.95
N ASP A 117 13.32 -10.34 -6.08
CA ASP A 117 12.28 -10.63 -7.05
C ASP A 117 10.90 -10.40 -6.41
N SER A 118 9.93 -9.95 -7.20
CA SER A 118 8.59 -9.59 -6.68
C SER A 118 7.90 -10.74 -5.92
N ALA A 119 8.25 -11.99 -6.25
CA ALA A 119 7.78 -13.19 -5.55
C ALA A 119 8.23 -13.25 -4.08
N ASP A 120 9.40 -12.69 -3.74
CA ASP A 120 9.91 -12.69 -2.36
C ASP A 120 9.22 -11.61 -1.50
N ILE A 121 8.67 -10.57 -2.14
CA ILE A 121 7.97 -9.46 -1.49
C ILE A 121 6.50 -9.80 -1.28
N ILE A 122 5.86 -10.42 -2.28
CA ILE A 122 4.50 -10.93 -2.18
C ILE A 122 4.54 -12.34 -1.60
N ARG A 123 4.95 -12.46 -0.33
CA ARG A 123 4.69 -13.67 0.44
C ARG A 123 3.22 -13.65 0.82
N VAL A 124 2.32 -13.98 -0.13
CA VAL A 124 0.92 -14.27 0.21
C VAL A 124 0.99 -15.24 1.39
N PRO A 125 0.36 -14.97 2.55
CA PRO A 125 0.26 -15.96 3.61
C PRO A 125 -0.55 -17.12 3.03
N TYR A 126 0.14 -18.06 2.40
CA TYR A 126 -0.46 -19.22 1.79
C TYR A 126 -1.14 -19.99 2.91
N ARG A 127 -2.44 -20.32 2.73
CA ARG A 127 -3.17 -21.24 3.59
C ARG A 127 -2.29 -22.49 3.75
N SER A 128 -1.81 -22.79 4.95
CA SER A 128 -0.96 -23.96 5.18
C SER A 128 -1.58 -25.19 4.50
N LYS A 129 -0.76 -26.01 3.81
CA LYS A 129 -1.26 -27.25 3.17
C LYS A 129 -1.75 -28.29 4.18
N ASP A 130 -1.51 -28.04 5.46
CA ASP A 130 -2.02 -28.84 6.55
C ASP A 130 -3.54 -28.89 6.49
N LYS A 131 -4.08 -30.10 6.34
CA LYS A 131 -5.50 -30.35 6.56
C LYS A 131 -5.78 -30.04 8.03
N ARG A 132 -6.18 -28.80 8.33
CA ARG A 132 -6.84 -28.52 9.60
C ARG A 132 -8.16 -29.27 9.57
N GLU A 133 -8.29 -30.27 10.43
CA GLU A 133 -9.58 -30.84 10.78
C GLU A 133 -10.36 -29.72 11.45
N PHE A 134 -11.27 -29.11 10.70
CA PHE A 134 -12.18 -28.12 11.27
C PHE A 134 -13.15 -28.89 12.16
N PRO A 135 -13.38 -28.46 13.41
CA PRO A 135 -14.44 -29.05 14.21
C PRO A 135 -15.75 -28.87 13.44
N GLU A 136 -16.54 -29.94 13.36
CA GLU A 136 -17.87 -29.89 12.78
C GLU A 136 -18.71 -28.95 13.65
N LEU A 137 -19.03 -27.77 13.11
CA LEU A 137 -19.84 -26.80 13.83
C LEU A 137 -21.28 -27.33 13.83
N GLU A 138 -21.67 -28.00 14.91
CA GLU A 138 -23.07 -28.31 15.16
C GLU A 138 -23.77 -27.00 15.55
N PHE A 139 -24.21 -26.26 14.54
CA PHE A 139 -25.13 -25.15 14.74
C PHE A 139 -26.46 -25.74 15.20
N GLY A 140 -26.60 -25.91 16.52
CA GLY A 140 -27.86 -26.29 17.13
C GLY A 140 -28.92 -25.23 16.80
N ILE A 141 -29.69 -25.47 15.74
CA ILE A 141 -30.93 -24.76 15.48
C ILE A 141 -31.88 -25.21 16.60
N SER A 142 -31.87 -24.50 17.72
CA SER A 142 -32.90 -24.68 18.74
C SER A 142 -34.23 -24.28 18.11
N SER A 143 -34.97 -25.27 17.62
CA SER A 143 -36.33 -25.16 17.08
C SER A 143 -37.37 -24.94 18.19
N GLY A 144 -36.94 -24.38 19.33
CA GLY A 144 -37.82 -23.92 20.38
C GLY A 144 -38.54 -22.64 19.97
N LYS A 145 -39.77 -22.46 20.48
CA LYS A 145 -40.65 -21.29 20.25
C LYS A 145 -40.04 -19.93 20.67
N ASP A 146 -38.84 -19.94 21.23
CA ASP A 146 -38.03 -18.80 21.66
C ASP A 146 -36.68 -18.77 20.92
N SER A 147 -36.67 -19.07 19.63
CA SER A 147 -35.44 -19.01 18.82
C SER A 147 -34.93 -17.56 18.72
N PHE A 148 -33.60 -17.41 18.66
CA PHE A 148 -32.94 -16.11 18.42
C PHE A 148 -33.46 -15.42 17.15
N ILE A 149 -33.83 -16.21 16.14
CA ILE A 149 -34.39 -15.74 14.87
C ILE A 149 -35.76 -15.10 15.10
N ASP A 150 -36.61 -15.72 15.92
CA ASP A 150 -37.94 -15.19 16.24
C ASP A 150 -37.86 -13.89 17.06
N ALA A 151 -36.92 -13.83 18.01
CA ALA A 151 -36.68 -12.63 18.81
C ALA A 151 -36.22 -11.45 17.93
N TRP A 152 -35.26 -11.69 17.03
CA TRP A 152 -34.77 -10.68 16.11
C TRP A 152 -35.85 -10.20 15.14
N THR A 153 -36.66 -11.12 14.61
CA THR A 153 -37.77 -10.80 13.69
C THR A 153 -38.87 -9.99 14.38
N ARG A 154 -39.24 -10.36 15.62
CA ARG A 154 -40.17 -9.57 16.46
C ARG A 154 -39.63 -8.16 16.71
N GLN A 155 -38.33 -8.02 16.97
CA GLN A 155 -37.73 -6.70 17.21
C GLN A 155 -37.78 -5.81 15.96
N GLN A 156 -37.58 -6.38 14.77
CA GLN A 156 -37.72 -5.63 13.52
C GLN A 156 -39.15 -5.13 13.28
N SER A 157 -40.17 -5.97 13.51
CA SER A 157 -41.56 -5.58 13.29
C SER A 157 -42.01 -4.50 14.30
N ILE A 158 -41.55 -4.59 15.55
CA ILE A 158 -41.77 -3.56 16.57
C ILE A 158 -41.07 -2.25 16.16
N ASN A 159 -39.84 -2.30 15.70
CA ASN A 159 -39.12 -1.11 15.26
C ASN A 159 -39.81 -0.45 14.05
N ALA A 160 -40.24 -1.24 13.06
CA ALA A 160 -40.95 -0.73 11.89
C ALA A 160 -42.29 -0.07 12.24
N SER A 161 -43.06 -0.65 13.17
CA SER A 161 -44.34 -0.06 13.62
C SER A 161 -44.15 1.23 14.40
N LYS A 162 -43.14 1.29 15.28
CA LYS A 162 -42.76 2.52 16.00
C LYS A 162 -42.35 3.63 15.03
N THR A 163 -41.53 3.32 14.04
CA THR A 163 -41.11 4.28 13.01
C THR A 163 -42.29 4.81 12.20
N LYS A 164 -43.23 3.95 11.77
CA LYS A 164 -44.45 4.38 11.07
C LYS A 164 -45.33 5.28 11.95
N SER A 165 -45.49 4.96 13.22
CA SER A 165 -46.27 5.77 14.17
C SER A 165 -45.65 7.16 14.37
N GLN A 166 -44.32 7.24 14.53
CA GLN A 166 -43.59 8.50 14.66
C GLN A 166 -43.70 9.36 13.40
N LEU A 167 -43.52 8.77 12.21
CA LEU A 167 -43.69 9.47 10.93
C LEU A 167 -45.11 10.01 10.77
N THR A 168 -46.12 9.25 11.16
CA THR A 168 -47.53 9.69 11.09
C THR A 168 -47.79 10.85 12.05
N LYS A 169 -47.25 10.80 13.28
CA LYS A 169 -47.35 11.89 14.26
C LYS A 169 -46.66 13.16 13.76
N GLN A 170 -45.45 13.04 13.22
CA GLN A 170 -44.72 14.18 12.62
C GLN A 170 -45.47 14.78 11.43
N ARG A 171 -46.05 13.94 10.57
CA ARG A 171 -46.84 14.41 9.42
C ARG A 171 -48.11 15.15 9.85
N ASN A 172 -48.77 14.71 10.90
CA ASN A 172 -49.95 15.39 11.44
C ASN A 172 -49.57 16.70 12.15
N GLN A 173 -48.45 16.75 12.87
CA GLN A 173 -47.94 17.97 13.51
C GLN A 173 -47.56 19.04 12.49
N SER A 174 -46.81 18.67 11.45
CA SER A 174 -46.47 19.56 10.34
C SER A 174 -47.71 20.08 9.60
N ALA A 175 -48.69 19.21 9.31
CA ALA A 175 -49.95 19.64 8.70
C ALA A 175 -50.77 20.60 9.57
N ILE A 176 -50.71 20.48 10.90
CA ILE A 176 -51.36 21.41 11.84
C ILE A 176 -50.60 22.74 11.88
N GLU A 177 -49.27 22.72 11.90
CA GLU A 177 -48.42 23.92 11.85
C GLU A 177 -48.62 24.71 10.55
N ASP A 178 -48.70 24.02 9.41
CA ASP A 178 -48.94 24.65 8.10
C ASP A 178 -50.34 25.29 8.03
N LYS A 179 -51.37 24.63 8.58
CA LYS A 179 -52.72 25.20 8.71
C LYS A 179 -52.76 26.41 9.65
N LYS A 180 -51.91 26.46 10.68
CA LYS A 180 -51.79 27.64 11.57
C LYS A 180 -51.07 28.80 10.88
N LYS A 181 -50.02 28.53 10.08
CA LYS A 181 -49.32 29.55 9.28
C LYS A 181 -50.21 30.17 8.21
N GLN A 182 -51.10 29.39 7.58
CA GLN A 182 -52.06 29.88 6.59
C GLN A 182 -53.19 30.75 7.18
N LYS A 183 -53.45 30.67 8.50
CA LYS A 183 -54.50 31.45 9.18
C LYS A 183 -54.00 32.72 9.87
N GLN A 184 -52.69 33.01 9.84
CA GLN A 184 -52.17 34.30 10.33
C GLN A 184 -52.39 35.38 9.25
N PRO A 185 -53.12 36.47 9.55
CA PRO A 185 -53.34 37.53 8.57
C PRO A 185 -52.02 38.22 8.24
N SER A 186 -51.77 38.44 6.94
CA SER A 186 -50.68 39.29 6.45
C SER A 186 -50.91 40.71 6.94
N ASN A 187 -50.29 41.05 8.07
CA ASN A 187 -50.33 42.40 8.60
C ASN A 187 -49.33 43.29 7.82
N THR A 188 -49.63 43.52 6.53
CA THR A 188 -48.86 44.41 5.68
C THR A 188 -49.29 45.84 6.01
N LYS A 189 -48.54 46.47 6.92
CA LYS A 189 -48.67 47.88 7.29
C LYS A 189 -48.58 48.76 6.05
N ILE A 190 -49.70 49.40 5.69
CA ILE A 190 -49.75 50.51 4.75
C ILE A 190 -48.98 51.67 5.40
N LYS A 191 -47.77 51.96 4.92
CA LYS A 191 -47.04 53.19 5.25
C LYS A 191 -47.72 54.36 4.52
N LYS A 192 -48.38 55.23 5.27
CA LYS A 192 -48.79 56.57 4.81
C LYS A 192 -47.73 57.60 5.23
N LYS A 193 -47.02 58.15 4.24
CA LYS A 193 -46.72 59.58 4.03
C LYS A 193 -45.70 59.72 2.91
#